data_AF-A0A1E4T939-F1
#
_entry.id   AF-A0A1E4T939-F1
#
_cell.length_a   1.000
_cell.length_b   1.000
_cell.length_c   1.000
_cell.angle_alpha   90.00
_cell.angle_beta   90.00
_cell.angle_gamma   90.00
#
_symmetry.space_group_name_H-M   'P 1'
#
loop_
_entity.id
_entity.type
_entity.pdbx_description
1 polymer ?
#
loop_
_entity_poly.entity_id
_entity_poly.type
_entity_poly.pdbx_seq_one_letter_code
_entity_poly.pdbx_strand_id
1 'polypeptide(L)'
;MISFGFIILTGATLLILTELALLVLSTKIEVFLESYKTSRLKTITRHLYNVHFQVLAILTFGYNILFNRGSTFKGTYGGVIDYMLIFPIKSTGHGIKVTEWEVVDNGLKFDRQYALFVWDSERNIYKVITMRTHEKLALLNAKLNKDLNSFEFEYPNLDGSKGSFELPTTLSSEFIEQYCSAGNETVRLQLWLAEMEGYVIDKIIHLDFYKAMGLPDGTKLVYSPSGKECTAYAPKSLNRTTYFQDYYPFLMCSQESFNDVKLKGGESTEYLQMESYRPTIIIKDVEKPYIEDLYYKFDIISSLSRKRF
;
A
#
# COMPACT_ATOMS: atom_id res chain seq x y z
N MET A 1 18.08 28.31 -46.09
CA MET A 1 16.95 28.37 -45.13
C MET A 1 15.87 27.32 -45.38
N ILE A 2 15.66 26.82 -46.61
CA ILE A 2 14.63 25.81 -46.93
C ILE A 2 15.03 24.38 -46.51
N SER A 3 16.33 24.02 -46.46
CA SER A 3 16.74 22.65 -46.09
C SER A 3 16.61 22.33 -44.59
N PHE A 4 16.64 23.34 -43.72
CA PHE A 4 16.53 23.14 -42.27
C PHE A 4 15.10 22.76 -41.86
N GLY A 5 14.09 23.35 -42.51
CA GLY A 5 12.67 23.03 -42.25
C GLY A 5 12.27 21.63 -42.73
N PHE A 6 12.87 21.14 -43.83
CA PHE A 6 12.57 19.81 -44.38
C PHE A 6 13.11 18.68 -43.49
N ILE A 7 14.32 18.85 -42.94
CA ILE A 7 14.97 17.88 -42.04
C ILE A 7 14.19 17.74 -40.71
N ILE A 8 13.67 18.86 -40.18
CA ILE A 8 12.88 18.87 -38.95
C ILE A 8 11.54 18.14 -39.16
N LEU A 9 10.89 18.36 -40.30
CA LEU A 9 9.60 17.72 -40.62
C LEU A 9 9.73 16.21 -40.84
N THR A 10 10.80 15.75 -41.51
CA THR A 10 11.08 14.32 -41.70
C THR A 10 11.47 13.63 -40.40
N GLY A 11 12.23 14.32 -39.53
CA GLY A 11 12.59 13.81 -38.20
C GLY A 11 11.37 13.63 -37.30
N ALA A 12 10.48 14.63 -37.24
CA ALA A 12 9.25 14.55 -36.46
C ALA A 12 8.29 13.45 -36.96
N THR A 13 8.16 13.31 -38.28
CA THR A 13 7.30 12.27 -38.89
C THR A 13 7.83 10.87 -38.60
N LEU A 14 9.15 10.65 -38.67
CA LEU A 14 9.77 9.38 -38.32
C LEU A 14 9.57 9.05 -36.85
N LEU A 15 9.68 10.04 -35.97
CA LEU A 15 9.44 9.88 -34.53
C LEU A 15 7.99 9.47 -34.27
N ILE A 16 7.02 10.16 -34.88
CA ILE A 16 5.59 9.84 -34.76
C ILE A 16 5.27 8.43 -35.27
N LEU A 17 5.83 8.03 -36.42
CA LEU A 17 5.64 6.67 -36.96
C LEU A 17 6.28 5.60 -36.07
N THR A 18 7.43 5.89 -35.48
CA THR A 18 8.10 4.98 -34.54
C THR A 18 7.29 4.83 -33.26
N GLU A 19 6.74 5.93 -32.75
CA GLU A 19 5.85 5.95 -31.58
C GLU A 19 4.54 5.19 -31.86
N LEU A 20 3.92 5.39 -33.03
CA LEU A 20 2.74 4.62 -33.46
C LEU A 20 3.03 3.13 -33.57
N ALA A 21 4.18 2.76 -34.14
CA ALA A 21 4.60 1.36 -34.23
C ALA A 21 4.86 0.76 -32.85
N LEU A 22 5.48 1.51 -31.93
CA LEU A 22 5.68 1.10 -30.54
C LEU A 22 4.35 1.00 -29.79
N LEU A 23 3.38 1.87 -30.05
CA LEU A 23 2.04 1.78 -29.48
C LEU A 23 1.33 0.49 -29.91
N VAL A 24 1.37 0.18 -31.21
CA VAL A 24 0.77 -1.06 -31.78
C VAL A 24 1.48 -2.31 -31.27
N LEU A 25 2.79 -2.24 -31.05
CA LEU A 25 3.60 -3.36 -30.57
C LEU A 25 3.68 -3.42 -29.04
N SER A 26 3.21 -2.39 -28.32
CA SER A 26 3.39 -2.22 -26.88
C SER A 26 2.92 -3.44 -26.10
N THR A 27 1.73 -3.95 -26.39
CA THR A 27 1.17 -5.15 -25.73
C THR A 27 2.03 -6.39 -25.97
N LYS A 28 2.59 -6.57 -27.18
CA LYS A 28 3.47 -7.71 -27.48
C LYS A 28 4.82 -7.57 -26.79
N ILE A 29 5.33 -6.33 -26.72
CA ILE A 29 6.56 -5.99 -26.00
C ILE A 29 6.37 -6.23 -24.50
N GLU A 30 5.26 -5.78 -23.92
CA GLU A 30 4.90 -6.01 -22.50
C GLU A 30 4.84 -7.49 -22.17
N VAL A 31 4.11 -8.30 -22.96
CA VAL A 31 4.05 -9.76 -22.76
C VAL A 31 5.45 -10.39 -22.80
N PHE A 32 6.31 -9.96 -23.73
CA PHE A 32 7.70 -10.40 -23.77
C PHE A 32 8.50 -9.94 -22.54
N LEU A 33 8.33 -8.68 -22.12
CA LEU A 33 8.97 -8.07 -20.97
C LEU A 33 8.49 -8.60 -19.61
N GLU A 34 7.33 -9.24 -19.55
CA GLU A 34 6.76 -9.85 -18.36
C GLU A 34 7.07 -11.35 -18.24
N SER A 35 7.46 -12.00 -19.35
CA SER A 35 7.81 -13.43 -19.34
C SER A 35 8.93 -13.77 -18.34
N TYR A 36 8.85 -14.86 -17.58
CA TYR A 36 9.86 -15.20 -16.53
C TYR A 36 11.30 -15.41 -17.04
N LYS A 37 11.52 -15.50 -18.36
CA LYS A 37 12.84 -15.77 -18.94
C LYS A 37 13.73 -14.53 -18.89
N THR A 38 14.85 -14.62 -18.18
CA THR A 38 15.88 -13.57 -18.17
C THR A 38 16.74 -13.68 -19.44
N SER A 39 16.87 -12.60 -20.21
CA SER A 39 17.80 -12.54 -21.34
C SER A 39 18.36 -11.12 -21.50
N ARG A 40 19.55 -10.99 -22.11
CA ARG A 40 20.12 -9.68 -22.44
C ARG A 40 19.20 -8.86 -23.35
N LEU A 41 18.55 -9.52 -24.31
CA LEU A 41 17.57 -8.88 -25.19
C LEU A 41 16.41 -8.29 -24.40
N LYS A 42 15.90 -9.02 -23.40
CA LYS A 42 14.84 -8.54 -22.52
C LYS A 42 15.26 -7.30 -21.72
N THR A 43 16.48 -7.28 -21.19
CA THR A 43 17.03 -6.11 -20.48
C THR A 43 17.15 -4.90 -21.41
N ILE A 44 17.68 -5.09 -22.63
CA ILE A 44 17.78 -4.01 -23.64
C ILE A 44 16.39 -3.51 -24.03
N THR A 45 15.46 -4.43 -24.28
CA THR A 45 14.08 -4.09 -24.64
C THR A 45 13.40 -3.33 -23.52
N ARG A 46 13.61 -3.71 -22.24
CA ARG A 46 13.09 -2.99 -21.08
C ARG A 46 13.66 -1.58 -21.01
N HIS A 47 14.95 -1.42 -21.29
CA HIS A 47 15.58 -0.10 -21.32
C HIS A 47 14.98 0.79 -22.43
N LEU A 48 14.85 0.26 -23.64
CA LEU A 48 14.22 0.98 -24.76
C LEU A 48 12.76 1.33 -24.47
N TYR A 49 12.01 0.39 -23.88
CA TYR A 49 10.63 0.60 -23.45
C TYR A 49 10.54 1.76 -22.44
N ASN A 50 11.40 1.76 -21.42
CA ASN A 50 11.43 2.85 -20.44
C ASN A 50 11.81 4.20 -21.07
N VAL A 51 12.75 4.22 -22.03
CA VAL A 51 13.09 5.45 -22.77
C VAL A 51 11.91 5.94 -23.59
N HIS A 52 11.17 5.06 -24.27
CA HIS A 52 9.96 5.40 -25.00
C HIS A 52 8.91 6.06 -24.09
N PHE A 53 8.63 5.48 -22.91
CA PHE A 53 7.71 6.11 -21.95
C PHE A 53 8.19 7.48 -21.45
N GLN A 54 9.50 7.67 -21.27
CA GLN A 54 10.06 8.98 -20.92
C GLN A 54 9.87 9.99 -22.05
N VAL A 55 10.11 9.59 -23.30
CA VAL A 55 9.89 10.45 -24.48
C VAL A 55 8.41 10.81 -24.60
N LEU A 56 7.51 9.83 -24.48
CA LEU A 56 6.07 10.05 -24.51
C LEU A 56 5.63 11.02 -23.40
N ALA A 57 6.17 10.88 -22.19
CA ALA A 57 5.90 11.81 -21.10
C ALA A 57 6.39 13.24 -21.41
N ILE A 58 7.57 13.41 -22.01
CA ILE A 58 8.10 14.71 -22.43
C ILE A 58 7.24 15.32 -23.54
N LEU A 59 6.83 14.53 -24.54
CA LEU A 59 5.97 14.98 -25.63
C LEU A 59 4.59 15.39 -25.12
N THR A 60 4.00 14.59 -24.24
CA THR A 60 2.72 14.89 -23.58
C THR A 60 2.82 16.16 -22.73
N PHE A 61 3.95 16.34 -22.03
CA PHE A 61 4.24 17.56 -21.28
C PHE A 61 4.34 18.79 -22.20
N GLY A 62 5.07 18.69 -23.31
CA GLY A 62 5.19 19.75 -24.31
C GLY A 62 3.84 20.10 -24.95
N TYR A 63 3.05 19.09 -25.31
CA TYR A 63 1.69 19.28 -25.82
C TYR A 63 0.81 20.03 -24.81
N ASN A 64 0.82 19.62 -23.54
CA ASN A 64 0.05 20.29 -22.50
C ASN A 64 0.49 21.75 -22.27
N ILE A 65 1.79 22.06 -22.33
CA ILE A 65 2.28 23.45 -22.26
C ILE A 65 1.77 24.29 -23.44
N LEU A 66 1.81 23.73 -24.65
CA LEU A 66 1.49 24.47 -25.87
C LEU A 66 -0.02 24.65 -26.06
N PHE A 67 -0.80 23.61 -25.79
CA PHE A 67 -2.21 23.53 -26.17
C PHE A 67 -3.17 23.47 -24.98
N ASN A 68 -2.69 23.09 -23.79
CA ASN A 68 -3.51 22.93 -22.59
C ASN A 68 -3.17 23.97 -21.49
N ARG A 69 -2.99 25.24 -21.91
CA ARG A 69 -2.59 26.37 -21.05
C ARG A 69 -3.50 26.67 -19.85
N GLY A 70 -4.67 26.03 -19.76
CA GLY A 70 -5.64 26.19 -18.67
C GLY A 70 -5.55 25.13 -17.56
N SER A 71 -4.85 24.00 -17.77
CA SER A 71 -4.70 22.98 -16.74
C SER A 71 -3.50 23.27 -15.85
N THR A 72 -3.72 23.34 -14.54
CA THR A 72 -2.65 23.46 -13.54
C THR A 72 -1.92 22.15 -13.29
N PHE A 73 -2.45 21.04 -13.83
CA PHE A 73 -1.93 19.70 -13.57
C PHE A 73 -1.09 19.21 -14.74
N LYS A 74 -0.01 18.49 -14.41
CA LYS A 74 0.93 17.90 -15.37
C LYS A 74 0.82 16.39 -15.25
N GLY A 75 0.68 15.68 -16.37
CA GLY A 75 0.62 14.22 -16.41
C GLY A 75 -0.55 13.70 -17.23
N THR A 76 -0.77 12.39 -17.15
CA THR A 76 -1.91 11.68 -17.74
C THR A 76 -2.92 11.32 -16.65
N TYR A 77 -4.17 11.10 -17.07
CA TYR A 77 -5.18 10.58 -16.17
C TYR A 77 -4.81 9.17 -15.69
N GLY A 78 -4.71 8.97 -14.37
CA GLY A 78 -4.32 7.71 -13.76
C GLY A 78 -5.45 6.95 -13.07
N GLY A 79 -6.70 7.40 -13.23
CA GLY A 79 -7.89 6.85 -12.57
C GLY A 79 -8.38 7.67 -11.39
N VAL A 80 -9.29 7.07 -10.61
CA VAL A 80 -9.89 7.66 -9.41
C VAL A 80 -9.63 6.77 -8.22
N ILE A 81 -9.34 7.35 -7.06
CA ILE A 81 -9.39 6.61 -5.79
C ILE A 81 -10.85 6.23 -5.54
N ASP A 82 -11.13 4.93 -5.49
CA ASP A 82 -12.46 4.41 -5.16
C ASP A 82 -12.68 4.44 -3.65
N TYR A 83 -11.73 3.88 -2.90
CA TYR A 83 -11.69 3.90 -1.45
C TYR A 83 -10.28 3.62 -0.94
N MET A 84 -10.12 3.78 0.36
CA MET A 84 -8.92 3.43 1.11
C MET A 84 -9.26 2.42 2.20
N LEU A 85 -8.26 1.66 2.62
CA LEU A 85 -8.36 0.72 3.74
C LEU A 85 -7.34 1.10 4.81
N ILE A 86 -7.83 1.24 6.03
CA ILE A 86 -7.00 1.48 7.22
C ILE A 86 -6.92 0.18 8.01
N PHE A 87 -5.72 -0.26 8.37
CA PHE A 87 -5.51 -1.46 9.17
C PHE A 87 -4.88 -1.09 10.51
N PRO A 88 -5.66 -0.75 11.56
CA PRO A 88 -5.09 -0.30 12.84
C PRO A 88 -4.08 -1.29 13.43
N ILE A 89 -4.39 -2.59 13.37
CA ILE A 89 -3.50 -3.68 13.80
C ILE A 89 -2.92 -4.38 12.55
N LYS A 90 -1.58 -4.47 12.50
CA LYS A 90 -0.86 -5.21 11.46
C LYS A 90 -1.33 -6.66 11.39
N SER A 91 -1.52 -7.16 10.18
CA SER A 91 -1.82 -8.58 9.92
C SER A 91 -3.06 -9.05 10.67
N THR A 92 -4.12 -8.26 10.61
CA THR A 92 -5.46 -8.63 11.09
C THR A 92 -6.52 -8.12 10.12
N GLY A 93 -7.65 -8.83 10.08
CA GLY A 93 -8.91 -8.36 9.52
C GLY A 93 -8.90 -7.89 8.07
N HIS A 94 -10.04 -7.32 7.69
CA HIS A 94 -10.31 -6.73 6.37
C HIS A 94 -9.96 -5.24 6.29
N GLY A 95 -9.64 -4.60 7.42
CA GLY A 95 -9.41 -3.17 7.51
C GLY A 95 -10.71 -2.36 7.50
N ILE A 96 -10.57 -1.05 7.72
CA ILE A 96 -11.67 -0.09 7.80
C ILE A 96 -11.73 0.62 6.45
N LYS A 97 -12.84 0.44 5.73
CA LYS A 97 -13.09 1.09 4.44
C LYS A 97 -13.50 2.55 4.63
N VAL A 98 -12.77 3.46 3.99
CA VAL A 98 -13.00 4.92 4.05
C VAL A 98 -12.89 5.55 2.66
N THR A 99 -13.61 6.65 2.43
CA THR A 99 -13.59 7.40 1.14
C THR A 99 -12.77 8.68 1.22
N GLU A 100 -12.50 9.17 2.43
CA GLU A 100 -11.63 10.30 2.72
C GLU A 100 -10.79 9.95 3.94
N TRP A 101 -9.54 10.39 3.96
CA TRP A 101 -8.67 10.15 5.10
C TRP A 101 -7.47 11.10 5.11
N GLU A 102 -6.86 11.27 6.28
CA GLU A 102 -5.67 12.11 6.45
C GLU A 102 -4.40 11.33 6.08
N VAL A 103 -3.54 11.99 5.30
CA VAL A 103 -2.20 11.49 4.95
C VAL A 103 -1.18 12.15 5.88
N VAL A 104 -0.35 11.33 6.50
CA VAL A 104 0.77 11.72 7.36
C VAL A 104 2.07 11.13 6.82
N ASP A 105 3.21 11.53 7.38
CA ASP A 105 4.54 11.09 6.91
C ASP A 105 4.70 9.55 6.85
N ASN A 106 4.04 8.84 7.75
CA ASN A 106 4.06 7.37 7.85
C ASN A 106 3.03 6.65 6.96
N GLY A 107 2.18 7.36 6.20
CA GLY A 107 1.15 6.78 5.35
C GLY A 107 -0.25 7.34 5.61
N LEU A 108 -1.27 6.49 5.55
CA LEU A 108 -2.62 6.87 6.02
C LEU A 108 -2.61 6.92 7.55
N LYS A 109 -3.20 7.99 8.12
CA LYS A 109 -3.25 8.18 9.58
C LYS A 109 -3.83 6.95 10.28
N PHE A 110 -3.20 6.53 11.36
CA PHE A 110 -3.56 5.36 12.16
C PHE A 110 -3.40 3.98 11.49
N ASP A 111 -2.84 3.90 10.28
CA ASP A 111 -2.56 2.62 9.64
C ASP A 111 -1.37 1.90 10.30
N ARG A 112 -1.62 0.65 10.71
CA ARG A 112 -0.67 -0.32 11.29
C ARG A 112 0.16 0.25 12.44
N GLN A 113 -0.46 1.03 13.32
CA GLN A 113 0.17 1.53 14.55
C GLN A 113 0.30 0.46 15.63
N TYR A 114 -0.51 -0.59 15.55
CA TYR A 114 -0.49 -1.72 16.46
C TYR A 114 -0.03 -3.00 15.75
N ALA A 115 0.53 -3.94 16.50
CA ALA A 115 0.85 -5.28 16.02
C ALA A 115 0.92 -6.28 17.19
N LEU A 116 0.69 -7.56 16.88
CA LEU A 116 0.86 -8.64 17.85
C LEU A 116 2.28 -9.19 17.75
N PHE A 117 2.92 -9.40 18.89
CA PHE A 117 4.27 -9.96 19.01
C PHE A 117 4.29 -11.08 20.02
N VAL A 118 5.16 -12.06 19.82
CA VAL A 118 5.47 -13.10 20.80
C VAL A 118 6.96 -13.08 21.09
N TRP A 119 7.33 -13.34 22.34
CA TRP A 119 8.73 -13.44 22.73
C TRP A 119 9.37 -14.71 22.13
N ASP A 120 10.46 -14.53 21.40
CA ASP A 120 11.29 -15.62 20.90
C ASP A 120 12.48 -15.79 21.85
N SER A 121 12.44 -16.84 22.68
CA SER A 121 13.48 -17.11 23.69
C SER A 121 14.81 -17.52 23.09
N GLU A 122 14.83 -18.13 21.90
CA GLU A 122 16.07 -18.55 21.24
C GLU A 122 16.84 -17.34 20.72
N ARG A 123 16.11 -16.33 20.25
CA ARG A 123 16.68 -15.09 19.68
C ARG A 123 16.71 -13.92 20.65
N ASN A 124 16.11 -14.08 21.83
CA ASN A 124 15.99 -13.05 22.86
C ASN A 124 15.35 -11.76 22.31
N ILE A 125 14.29 -11.89 21.50
CA ILE A 125 13.63 -10.76 20.83
C ILE A 125 12.14 -11.01 20.59
N TYR A 126 11.34 -9.95 20.54
CA TYR A 126 9.95 -10.04 20.13
C TYR A 126 9.83 -10.23 18.63
N LYS A 127 9.14 -11.30 18.21
CA LYS A 127 8.82 -11.62 16.82
C LYS A 127 7.37 -11.33 16.52
N VAL A 128 7.12 -10.68 15.38
CA VAL A 128 5.78 -10.33 14.93
C VAL A 128 4.94 -11.57 14.59
N ILE A 129 3.69 -11.58 15.04
CA ILE A 129 2.66 -12.54 14.65
C ILE A 129 1.95 -12.03 13.40
N THR A 130 1.67 -12.92 12.45
CA THR A 130 1.03 -12.57 11.18
C THR A 130 -0.06 -13.56 10.80
N MET A 131 -0.95 -13.16 9.89
CA MET A 131 -1.99 -14.04 9.33
C MET A 131 -1.43 -15.26 8.59
N ARG A 132 -0.16 -15.24 8.18
CA ARG A 132 0.49 -16.41 7.55
C ARG A 132 0.72 -17.55 8.54
N THR A 133 0.86 -17.23 9.82
CA THR A 133 1.07 -18.21 10.88
C THR A 133 -0.16 -18.42 11.75
N HIS A 134 -1.08 -17.45 11.78
CA HIS A 134 -2.31 -17.48 12.57
C HIS A 134 -3.46 -16.88 11.76
N GLU A 135 -4.06 -17.71 10.89
CA GLU A 135 -5.07 -17.30 9.91
C GLU A 135 -6.36 -16.76 10.54
N LYS A 136 -6.69 -17.17 11.77
CA LYS A 136 -7.89 -16.71 12.48
C LYS A 136 -7.88 -15.20 12.76
N LEU A 137 -6.72 -14.55 12.72
CA LEU A 137 -6.61 -13.09 12.76
C LEU A 137 -7.35 -12.39 11.60
N ALA A 138 -7.67 -13.10 10.52
CA ALA A 138 -8.55 -12.62 9.45
C ALA A 138 -9.97 -12.30 9.95
N LEU A 139 -10.43 -12.98 11.01
CA LEU A 139 -11.79 -12.87 11.53
C LEU A 139 -12.00 -11.62 12.40
N LEU A 140 -10.93 -10.89 12.70
CA LEU A 140 -11.01 -9.66 13.48
C LEU A 140 -11.63 -8.55 12.63
N ASN A 141 -12.80 -8.07 13.04
CA ASN A 141 -13.47 -6.96 12.40
C ASN A 141 -13.17 -5.65 13.14
N ALA A 142 -12.69 -4.64 12.43
CA ALA A 142 -12.36 -3.35 13.01
C ALA A 142 -13.34 -2.27 12.54
N LYS A 143 -13.72 -1.37 13.44
CA LYS A 143 -14.49 -0.16 13.15
C LYS A 143 -13.82 1.04 13.79
N LEU A 144 -13.99 2.21 13.19
CA LEU A 144 -13.58 3.47 13.79
C LEU A 144 -14.78 4.10 14.50
N ASN A 145 -14.63 4.35 15.80
CA ASN A 145 -15.53 5.20 16.55
C ASN A 145 -14.95 6.63 16.58
N LYS A 146 -15.50 7.50 15.72
CA LYS A 146 -15.03 8.88 15.59
C LYS A 146 -15.33 9.72 16.83
N ASP A 147 -16.42 9.43 17.54
CA ASP A 147 -16.84 10.21 18.70
C ASP A 147 -15.93 9.95 19.90
N LEU A 148 -15.46 8.70 20.04
CA LEU A 148 -14.57 8.27 21.13
C LEU A 148 -13.08 8.30 20.76
N ASN A 149 -12.74 8.66 19.51
CA ASN A 149 -11.36 8.55 18.99
C ASN A 149 -10.75 7.17 19.28
N SER A 150 -11.52 6.12 19.00
CA SER A 150 -11.11 4.74 19.26
C SER A 150 -11.42 3.81 18.09
N PHE A 151 -10.76 2.67 18.11
CA PHE A 151 -11.02 1.52 17.26
C PHE A 151 -11.74 0.46 18.07
N GLU A 152 -12.89 0.03 17.57
CA GLU A 152 -13.63 -1.10 18.12
C GLU A 152 -13.29 -2.35 17.33
N PHE A 153 -12.95 -3.43 18.03
CA PHE A 153 -12.65 -4.72 17.44
C PHE A 153 -13.67 -5.75 17.90
N GLU A 154 -14.26 -6.47 16.94
CA GLU A 154 -15.15 -7.61 17.19
C GLU A 154 -14.52 -8.89 16.63
N TYR A 155 -14.68 -10.00 17.35
CA TYR A 155 -14.21 -11.32 16.91
C TYR A 155 -15.13 -12.44 17.37
N PRO A 156 -15.18 -13.58 16.65
CA PRO A 156 -15.94 -14.75 17.09
C PRO A 156 -15.18 -15.49 18.20
N ASN A 157 -15.87 -15.75 19.32
CA ASN A 157 -15.37 -16.62 20.38
C ASN A 157 -15.52 -18.10 20.01
N LEU A 158 -14.85 -18.97 20.78
CA LEU A 158 -14.89 -20.43 20.57
C LEU A 158 -16.28 -21.04 20.82
N ASP A 159 -17.12 -20.39 21.63
CA ASP A 159 -18.49 -20.80 21.92
C ASP A 159 -19.52 -20.24 20.92
N GLY A 160 -19.06 -19.49 19.90
CA GLY A 160 -19.90 -18.83 18.91
C GLY A 160 -20.46 -17.47 19.35
N SER A 161 -20.20 -17.03 20.59
CA SER A 161 -20.49 -15.65 21.00
C SER A 161 -19.52 -14.66 20.32
N LYS A 162 -19.78 -13.37 20.47
CA LYS A 162 -18.85 -12.32 20.01
C LYS A 162 -18.07 -11.77 21.20
N GLY A 163 -16.75 -11.73 21.06
CA GLY A 163 -15.88 -10.94 21.93
C GLY A 163 -15.58 -9.59 21.30
N SER A 164 -15.18 -8.63 22.13
CA SER A 164 -14.77 -7.31 21.66
C SER A 164 -13.77 -6.65 22.59
N PHE A 165 -12.97 -5.74 22.03
CA PHE A 165 -12.10 -4.83 22.77
C PHE A 165 -11.95 -3.51 22.01
N GLU A 166 -11.45 -2.49 22.69
CA GLU A 166 -11.23 -1.17 22.12
C GLU A 166 -9.76 -0.77 22.21
N LEU A 167 -9.27 -0.02 21.22
CA LEU A 167 -7.96 0.62 21.27
C LEU A 167 -8.11 2.11 20.93
N PRO A 168 -7.41 3.03 21.59
CA PRO A 168 -7.47 4.44 21.24
C PRO A 168 -6.80 4.67 19.88
N THR A 169 -7.17 5.74 19.17
CA THR A 169 -6.44 6.14 17.95
C THR A 169 -5.11 6.82 18.27
N THR A 170 -4.92 7.26 19.51
CA THR A 170 -3.70 7.90 20.01
C THR A 170 -3.52 7.55 21.48
N LEU A 171 -2.33 7.08 21.86
CA LEU A 171 -2.05 6.77 23.26
C LEU A 171 -1.85 8.05 24.08
N SER A 172 -2.57 8.16 25.20
CA SER A 172 -2.26 9.12 26.26
C SER A 172 -1.34 8.48 27.30
N SER A 173 -0.64 9.29 28.08
CA SER A 173 0.21 8.80 29.18
C SER A 173 -0.60 8.02 30.22
N GLU A 174 -1.82 8.47 30.52
CA GLU A 174 -2.73 7.80 31.44
C GLU A 174 -3.14 6.42 30.92
N PHE A 175 -3.38 6.31 29.61
CA PHE A 175 -3.71 5.03 28.98
C PHE A 175 -2.53 4.05 29.08
N ILE A 176 -1.30 4.54 28.84
CA ILE A 176 -0.09 3.72 28.96
C ILE A 176 0.06 3.21 30.39
N GLU A 177 -0.06 4.08 31.40
CA GLU A 177 0.05 3.69 32.81
C GLU A 177 -1.01 2.64 33.21
N GLN A 178 -2.24 2.81 32.70
CA GLN A 178 -3.33 1.89 32.99
C GLN A 178 -3.14 0.52 32.32
N TYR A 179 -2.78 0.49 31.03
CA TYR A 179 -2.86 -0.71 30.20
C TYR A 179 -1.52 -1.36 29.84
N CYS A 180 -0.38 -0.72 30.13
CA CYS A 180 0.95 -1.28 29.97
C CYS A 180 1.45 -1.89 31.29
N SER A 181 1.97 -3.12 31.25
CA SER A 181 2.65 -3.72 32.40
C SER A 181 4.03 -3.13 32.67
N ALA A 182 4.70 -2.61 31.65
CA ALA A 182 6.00 -1.95 31.75
C ALA A 182 5.90 -0.42 32.00
N GLY A 183 4.70 0.10 32.26
CA GLY A 183 4.47 1.54 32.40
C GLY A 183 4.90 2.32 31.15
N ASN A 184 5.62 3.42 31.35
CA ASN A 184 6.06 4.32 30.28
C ASN A 184 7.36 3.86 29.57
N GLU A 185 7.84 2.64 29.82
CA GLU A 185 9.00 2.07 29.13
C GLU A 185 8.60 1.38 27.83
N THR A 186 9.38 1.61 26.78
CA THR A 186 9.25 0.90 25.50
C THR A 186 10.14 -0.34 25.46
N VAL A 187 9.69 -1.37 24.74
CA VAL A 187 10.49 -2.57 24.49
C VAL A 187 11.09 -2.53 23.07
N ARG A 188 12.25 -3.17 22.89
CA ARG A 188 12.87 -3.36 21.58
C ARG A 188 12.16 -4.48 20.81
N LEU A 189 11.82 -4.20 19.57
CA LEU A 189 11.07 -5.07 18.67
C LEU A 189 11.88 -5.33 17.40
N GLN A 190 11.72 -6.52 16.83
CA GLN A 190 12.24 -6.83 15.50
C GLN A 190 11.09 -7.00 14.52
N LEU A 191 11.05 -6.11 13.53
CA LEU A 191 10.18 -6.22 12.37
C LEU A 191 11.04 -6.41 11.12
N TRP A 192 11.15 -7.65 10.67
CA TRP A 192 12.05 -8.04 9.57
C TRP A 192 13.51 -7.70 9.89
N LEU A 193 14.14 -6.87 9.06
CA LEU A 193 15.52 -6.41 9.19
C LEU A 193 15.62 -5.07 9.96
N ALA A 194 14.48 -4.53 10.43
CA ALA A 194 14.43 -3.27 11.13
C ALA A 194 14.16 -3.49 12.62
N GLU A 195 14.82 -2.66 13.43
CA GLU A 195 14.57 -2.56 14.86
C GLU A 195 13.77 -1.31 15.14
N MET A 196 12.88 -1.41 16.12
CA MET A 196 12.03 -0.31 16.55
C MET A 196 11.61 -0.50 18.00
N GLU A 197 11.02 0.53 18.56
CA GLU A 197 10.52 0.54 19.93
C GLU A 197 8.99 0.59 19.95
N GLY A 198 8.40 0.07 21.03
CA GLY A 198 6.96 0.16 21.22
C GLY A 198 6.51 -0.12 22.65
N TYR A 199 5.29 0.32 22.95
CA TYR A 199 4.62 0.09 24.22
C TYR A 199 3.87 -1.24 24.20
N VAL A 200 4.06 -2.06 25.23
CA VAL A 200 3.37 -3.35 25.38
C VAL A 200 2.02 -3.11 26.07
N ILE A 201 0.93 -3.22 25.32
CA ILE A 201 -0.44 -2.96 25.81
C ILE A 201 -1.09 -4.30 26.13
N ASP A 202 -0.70 -4.89 27.25
CA ASP A 202 -1.02 -6.28 27.56
C ASP A 202 -2.21 -6.49 28.47
N LYS A 203 -2.72 -5.44 29.10
CA LYS A 203 -3.89 -5.52 29.99
C LYS A 203 -5.23 -5.33 29.27
N ILE A 204 -5.22 -4.85 28.02
CA ILE A 204 -6.47 -4.52 27.30
C ILE A 204 -7.10 -5.71 26.58
N ILE A 205 -6.28 -6.66 26.15
CA ILE A 205 -6.76 -7.83 25.42
C ILE A 205 -7.08 -8.94 26.41
N HIS A 206 -8.32 -9.41 26.37
CA HIS A 206 -8.82 -10.48 27.21
C HIS A 206 -8.30 -11.87 26.79
N LEU A 207 -8.26 -12.83 27.73
CA LEU A 207 -7.73 -14.18 27.48
C LEU A 207 -8.50 -14.96 26.42
N ASP A 208 -9.80 -14.72 26.31
CA ASP A 208 -10.68 -15.30 25.30
C ASP A 208 -10.28 -14.90 23.88
N PHE A 209 -9.83 -13.66 23.63
CA PHE A 209 -9.29 -13.24 22.34
C PHE A 209 -8.11 -14.11 21.92
N TYR A 210 -7.12 -14.30 22.81
CA TYR A 210 -5.94 -15.09 22.50
C TYR A 210 -6.32 -16.54 22.15
N LYS A 211 -7.25 -17.13 22.91
CA LYS A 211 -7.78 -18.49 22.64
C LYS A 211 -8.56 -18.56 21.33
N ALA A 212 -9.46 -17.61 21.09
CA ALA A 212 -10.29 -17.55 19.89
C ALA A 212 -9.43 -17.44 18.63
N MET A 213 -8.40 -16.59 18.67
CA MET A 213 -7.46 -16.38 17.56
C MET A 213 -6.38 -17.47 17.46
N GLY A 214 -6.29 -18.38 18.43
CA GLY A 214 -5.30 -19.45 18.46
C GLY A 214 -3.86 -18.94 18.62
N LEU A 215 -3.68 -17.85 19.38
CA LEU A 215 -2.39 -17.19 19.55
C LEU A 215 -1.52 -17.94 20.58
N PRO A 216 -0.18 -17.96 20.41
CA PRO A 216 0.71 -18.57 21.37
C PRO A 216 0.67 -17.84 22.72
N ASP A 217 0.95 -18.58 23.80
CA ASP A 217 1.10 -18.00 25.13
C ASP A 217 2.19 -16.93 25.13
N GLY A 218 1.97 -15.87 25.91
CA GLY A 218 2.90 -14.73 25.96
C GLY A 218 2.83 -13.80 24.74
N THR A 219 1.84 -13.97 23.85
CA THR A 219 1.54 -12.96 22.83
C THR A 219 1.15 -11.64 23.49
N LYS A 220 1.65 -10.54 22.94
CA LYS A 220 1.46 -9.17 23.41
C LYS A 220 1.00 -8.28 22.27
N LEU A 221 0.04 -7.40 22.54
CA LEU A 221 -0.26 -6.28 21.67
C LEU A 221 0.77 -5.18 21.90
N VAL A 222 1.29 -4.61 20.83
CA VAL A 222 2.31 -3.57 20.88
C VAL A 222 1.89 -2.40 20.02
N TYR A 223 2.10 -1.19 20.53
CA TYR A 223 1.92 0.07 19.79
C TYR A 223 3.26 0.72 19.50
N SER A 224 3.42 1.27 18.29
CA SER A 224 4.62 2.02 17.91
C SER A 224 4.40 3.53 18.04
N PRO A 225 5.15 4.24 18.90
CA PRO A 225 5.02 5.69 19.06
C PRO A 225 5.61 6.49 17.90
N SER A 226 6.73 6.02 17.32
CA SER A 226 7.55 6.78 16.37
C SER A 226 7.75 6.08 15.02
N GLY A 227 7.37 4.80 14.91
CA GLY A 227 7.63 3.99 13.73
C GLY A 227 9.09 3.62 13.54
N LYS A 228 9.47 3.38 12.28
CA LYS A 228 10.79 2.97 11.81
C LYS A 228 11.09 3.59 10.45
N GLU A 229 12.36 3.78 10.14
CA GLU A 229 12.78 4.18 8.80
C GLU A 229 12.57 3.06 7.77
N CYS A 230 12.18 3.45 6.56
CA CYS A 230 12.08 2.56 5.40
C CYS A 230 13.39 2.64 4.60
N THR A 231 14.34 1.77 4.93
CA THR A 231 15.67 1.75 4.28
C THR A 231 15.82 0.66 3.22
N ALA A 232 15.04 -0.42 3.31
CA ALA A 232 15.14 -1.57 2.42
C ALA A 232 14.49 -1.28 1.05
N TYR A 233 15.30 -1.33 0.00
CA TYR A 233 14.88 -1.13 -1.41
C TYR A 233 14.18 0.21 -1.72
N ALA A 234 14.25 1.18 -0.81
CA ALA A 234 13.72 2.52 -1.00
C ALA A 234 14.73 3.41 -1.76
N PRO A 235 14.27 4.40 -2.55
CA PRO A 235 15.15 5.42 -3.12
C PRO A 235 15.89 6.18 -2.02
N LYS A 236 17.23 6.15 -2.03
CA LYS A 236 18.09 6.74 -0.99
C LYS A 236 17.92 8.25 -0.80
N SER A 237 17.31 8.95 -1.77
CA SER A 237 17.11 10.40 -1.74
C SER A 237 15.90 10.85 -0.92
N LEU A 238 15.12 9.93 -0.36
CA LEU A 238 13.89 10.24 0.36
C LEU A 238 13.89 9.56 1.72
N ASN A 239 13.87 10.36 2.79
CA ASN A 239 13.59 9.86 4.12
C ASN A 239 12.11 9.47 4.20
N ARG A 240 11.85 8.25 4.65
CA ARG A 240 10.50 7.70 4.75
C ARG A 240 10.42 6.91 6.04
N THR A 241 9.31 7.06 6.73
CA THR A 241 9.03 6.33 7.96
C THR A 241 7.77 5.50 7.77
N THR A 242 7.66 4.42 8.54
CA THR A 242 6.52 3.52 8.58
C THR A 242 6.31 3.09 10.02
N TYR A 243 5.09 2.77 10.44
CA TYR A 243 4.87 2.01 11.66
C TYR A 243 5.15 0.52 11.39
N PHE A 244 4.17 -0.35 11.60
CA PHE A 244 4.32 -1.77 11.39
C PHE A 244 4.05 -2.22 9.93
N GLN A 245 4.03 -1.31 8.96
CA GLN A 245 4.07 -1.65 7.53
C GLN A 245 5.36 -2.44 7.21
N ASP A 246 5.28 -3.36 6.23
CA ASP A 246 6.42 -4.19 5.85
C ASP A 246 7.54 -3.36 5.20
N TYR A 247 7.20 -2.62 4.14
CA TYR A 247 8.14 -1.80 3.38
C TYR A 247 7.64 -0.36 3.26
N TYR A 248 6.59 -0.13 2.48
CA TYR A 248 6.17 1.21 2.10
C TYR A 248 4.95 1.72 2.88
N PRO A 249 4.80 3.06 3.06
CA PRO A 249 3.63 3.69 3.69
C PRO A 249 2.30 3.39 2.98
N PHE A 250 2.35 3.19 1.66
CA PHE A 250 1.19 2.93 0.84
C PHE A 250 1.38 1.69 -0.02
N LEU A 251 0.29 0.97 -0.24
CA LEU A 251 0.16 -0.05 -1.26
C LEU A 251 -1.05 0.31 -2.11
N MET A 252 -0.82 0.54 -3.40
CA MET A 252 -1.86 0.86 -4.36
C MET A 252 -2.25 -0.40 -5.14
N CYS A 253 -3.54 -0.57 -5.41
CA CYS A 253 -4.04 -1.62 -6.29
C CYS A 253 -5.25 -1.10 -7.06
N SER A 254 -5.32 -1.37 -8.36
CA SER A 254 -6.52 -1.07 -9.15
C SER A 254 -7.57 -2.17 -9.05
N GLN A 255 -8.84 -1.79 -9.11
CA GLN A 255 -9.95 -2.74 -9.19
C GLN A 255 -9.82 -3.63 -10.45
N GLU A 256 -9.28 -3.07 -11.52
CA GLU A 256 -8.99 -3.71 -12.79
C GLU A 256 -7.92 -4.81 -12.63
N SER A 257 -6.81 -4.54 -11.93
CA SER A 257 -5.81 -5.56 -11.57
C SER A 257 -6.42 -6.69 -10.77
N PHE A 258 -7.17 -6.36 -9.72
CA PHE A 258 -7.79 -7.37 -8.86
C PHE A 258 -8.78 -8.24 -9.63
N ASN A 259 -9.61 -7.64 -10.48
CA ASN A 259 -10.58 -8.35 -11.30
C ASN A 259 -9.90 -9.29 -12.30
N ASP A 260 -8.78 -8.86 -12.90
CA ASP A 260 -8.00 -9.72 -13.80
C ASP A 260 -7.38 -10.92 -13.06
N VAL A 261 -6.86 -10.71 -11.83
CA VAL A 261 -6.39 -11.82 -10.98
C VAL A 261 -7.52 -12.79 -10.67
N LYS A 262 -8.71 -12.31 -10.27
CA LYS A 262 -9.88 -13.17 -10.03
C LYS A 262 -10.29 -13.95 -11.29
N LEU A 263 -10.31 -13.28 -12.44
CA LEU A 263 -10.65 -13.93 -13.70
C LEU A 263 -9.66 -15.04 -14.05
N LYS A 264 -8.35 -14.78 -13.92
CA LYS A 264 -7.29 -15.76 -14.23
C LYS A 264 -7.21 -16.90 -13.22
N GLY A 265 -7.57 -16.65 -11.96
CA GLY A 265 -7.62 -17.66 -10.91
C GLY A 265 -8.82 -18.60 -11.00
N GLY A 266 -9.89 -18.20 -11.72
CA GLY A 266 -11.11 -19.01 -11.86
C GLY A 266 -11.73 -19.34 -10.50
N GLU A 267 -12.25 -20.56 -10.37
CA GLU A 267 -12.93 -21.05 -9.14
C GLU A 267 -12.05 -20.94 -7.88
N SER A 268 -10.71 -21.06 -8.02
CA SER A 268 -9.79 -20.96 -6.88
C SER A 268 -9.75 -19.58 -6.21
N THR A 269 -10.35 -18.58 -6.85
CA THR A 269 -10.38 -17.19 -6.36
C THR A 269 -11.80 -16.70 -6.05
N GLU A 270 -12.79 -17.60 -5.96
CA GLU A 270 -14.17 -17.23 -5.62
C GLU A 270 -14.25 -16.38 -4.35
N TYR A 271 -13.59 -16.84 -3.28
CA TYR A 271 -13.53 -16.19 -1.96
C TYR A 271 -12.48 -15.08 -1.86
N LEU A 272 -11.72 -14.83 -2.92
CA LEU A 272 -10.68 -13.82 -2.91
C LEU A 272 -11.32 -12.43 -2.84
N GLN A 273 -10.83 -11.62 -1.91
CA GLN A 273 -11.28 -10.25 -1.65
C GLN A 273 -10.11 -9.28 -1.83
N MET A 274 -10.40 -8.01 -2.14
CA MET A 274 -9.36 -6.99 -2.36
C MET A 274 -8.51 -6.82 -1.09
N GLU A 275 -9.17 -6.85 0.05
CA GLU A 275 -8.64 -6.74 1.40
C GLU A 275 -7.60 -7.83 1.70
N SER A 276 -7.67 -8.99 1.03
CA SER A 276 -6.69 -10.08 1.17
C SER A 276 -5.28 -9.65 0.73
N TYR A 277 -5.17 -8.73 -0.24
CA TYR A 277 -3.91 -8.13 -0.67
C TYR A 277 -3.44 -6.98 0.22
N ARG A 278 -4.33 -6.51 1.10
CA ARG A 278 -4.11 -5.40 2.04
C ARG A 278 -3.59 -4.10 1.41
N PRO A 279 -4.10 -3.69 0.22
CA PRO A 279 -3.79 -2.36 -0.31
C PRO A 279 -4.34 -1.29 0.63
N THR A 280 -3.68 -0.15 0.71
CA THR A 280 -4.20 1.01 1.46
C THR A 280 -4.95 1.98 0.56
N ILE A 281 -4.60 2.03 -0.73
CA ILE A 281 -5.26 2.86 -1.75
C ILE A 281 -5.81 1.96 -2.85
N ILE A 282 -7.12 2.01 -3.06
CA ILE A 282 -7.78 1.28 -4.14
C ILE A 282 -8.19 2.31 -5.18
N ILE A 283 -7.72 2.12 -6.41
CA ILE A 283 -8.10 2.95 -7.55
C ILE A 283 -9.00 2.18 -8.51
N LYS A 284 -9.74 2.90 -9.34
CA LYS A 284 -10.55 2.36 -10.44
C LYS A 284 -10.52 3.31 -11.62
N ASP A 285 -11.21 2.94 -12.70
CA ASP A 285 -11.33 3.74 -13.91
C ASP A 285 -9.95 3.97 -14.53
N VAL A 286 -9.15 2.90 -14.57
CA VAL A 286 -7.83 2.89 -15.19
C VAL A 286 -7.87 2.19 -16.55
N GLU A 287 -6.90 2.50 -17.42
CA GLU A 287 -6.90 2.04 -18.82
C GLU A 287 -6.87 0.51 -18.95
N LYS A 288 -6.07 -0.17 -18.12
CA LYS A 288 -5.90 -1.62 -18.15
C LYS A 288 -5.43 -2.17 -16.78
N PRO A 289 -5.64 -3.47 -16.50
CA PRO A 289 -5.03 -4.14 -15.36
C PRO A 289 -3.52 -3.90 -15.28
N TYR A 290 -3.01 -3.75 -14.06
CA TYR A 290 -1.60 -3.56 -13.68
C TYR A 290 -0.95 -2.24 -14.14
N ILE A 291 -1.73 -1.29 -14.65
CA ILE A 291 -1.20 0.01 -15.07
C ILE A 291 -0.59 0.80 -13.90
N GLU A 292 -1.03 0.55 -12.66
CA GLU A 292 -0.45 1.16 -11.46
C GLU A 292 1.05 0.86 -11.29
N ASP A 293 1.56 -0.23 -11.86
CA ASP A 293 2.99 -0.56 -11.84
C ASP A 293 3.84 0.45 -12.62
N LEU A 294 3.23 1.19 -13.55
CA LEU A 294 3.88 2.20 -14.37
C LEU A 294 3.83 3.61 -13.73
N TYR A 295 3.13 3.78 -12.61
CA TYR A 295 3.00 5.08 -11.95
C TYR A 295 4.26 5.43 -11.16
N TYR A 296 5.29 5.89 -11.87
CA TYR A 296 6.55 6.32 -11.26
C TYR A 296 6.39 7.49 -10.30
N LYS A 297 5.53 8.45 -10.67
CA LYS A 297 5.13 9.60 -9.86
C LYS A 297 3.68 9.91 -10.17
N PHE A 298 2.89 10.15 -9.13
CA PHE A 298 1.50 10.55 -9.25
C PHE A 298 1.20 11.64 -8.22
N ASP A 299 0.21 12.47 -8.54
CA ASP A 299 -0.37 13.44 -7.63
C ASP A 299 -1.85 13.05 -7.42
N ILE A 300 -2.33 13.10 -6.18
CA ILE A 300 -3.75 12.91 -5.87
C ILE A 300 -4.40 14.28 -5.84
N ILE A 301 -5.42 14.47 -6.67
CA ILE A 301 -6.14 15.75 -6.80
C ILE A 301 -7.58 15.61 -6.32
N SER A 302 -8.14 16.73 -5.82
CA SER A 302 -9.56 16.78 -5.45
C SER A 302 -10.47 16.48 -6.66
N SER A 303 -11.57 15.76 -6.41
CA SER A 303 -12.61 15.49 -7.41
C SER A 303 -13.24 16.76 -7.99
N LEU A 304 -13.21 17.87 -7.25
CA LEU A 304 -13.68 19.18 -7.73
C LEU A 304 -12.81 19.76 -8.85
N SER A 305 -11.57 19.27 -8.97
CA SER A 305 -10.60 19.69 -9.99
C SER A 305 -10.68 18.87 -11.28
N ARG A 306 -11.59 17.89 -11.37
CA ARG A 306 -11.70 16.92 -12.49
C ARG A 306 -12.11 17.56 -13.82
N LYS A 307 -12.60 18.80 -13.84
CA LYS A 307 -13.04 19.52 -15.05
C LYS A 307 -11.90 19.92 -16.03
N ARG A 308 -10.67 19.40 -15.86
CA ARG A 308 -9.47 19.89 -16.59
C ARG A 308 -8.54 18.81 -17.16
N PHE A 309 -9.01 17.57 -17.25
CA PHE A 309 -8.33 16.50 -17.99
C PHE A 309 -9.19 16.02 -19.15
#